data_AF-A0A7K9AQC6-F1
#
_entry.id   AF-A0A7K9AQC6-F1
#
_cell.length_a   1.000
_cell.length_b   1.000
_cell.length_c   1.000
_cell.angle_alpha   90.00
_cell.angle_beta   90.00
_cell.angle_gamma   90.00
#
_symmetry.space_group_name_H-M   'P 1'
#
loop_
_entity.id
_entity.type
_entity.pdbx_description
1 polymer ?
#
loop_
_entity_poly.entity_id
_entity_poly.type
_entity_poly.pdbx_seq_one_letter_code
_entity_poly.pdbx_strand_id
1 'polypeptide(L)'
;VQRLLGNINWIRNVCGIDNQILAPLFQLLRGDSDLTAPRQMTTEASNALEQINRLISQKQCHRIAENCEIHLYVCNQELQPIAIIGQWDDTQSDPLIIL
;
A
#
# COMPACT_ATOMS: atom_id res chain seq x y z
N VAL A 1 17.99 -4.93 -4.50
CA VAL A 1 17.44 -4.78 -3.14
C VAL A 1 17.17 -3.31 -2.77
N GLN A 2 18.14 -2.39 -2.91
CA GLN A 2 17.94 -0.97 -2.53
C GLN A 2 16.74 -0.27 -3.19
N ARG A 3 16.58 -0.40 -4.52
CA ARG A 3 15.41 0.19 -5.23
C ARG A 3 14.08 -0.36 -4.71
N LEU A 4 14.01 -1.66 -4.42
CA LEU A 4 12.83 -2.30 -3.87
C LEU A 4 12.48 -1.72 -2.48
N LEU A 5 13.47 -1.59 -1.60
CA LEU A 5 13.27 -0.99 -0.28
C LEU A 5 12.91 0.50 -0.35
N GLY A 6 13.45 1.24 -1.32
CA GLY A 6 13.03 2.61 -1.61
C GLY A 6 11.54 2.69 -1.97
N ASN A 7 11.08 1.82 -2.88
CA ASN A 7 9.68 1.76 -3.28
C ASN A 7 8.76 1.35 -2.11
N ILE A 8 9.16 0.36 -1.32
CA ILE A 8 8.39 -0.10 -0.15
C ILE A 8 8.32 1.00 0.92
N ASN A 9 9.42 1.73 1.15
CA ASN A 9 9.42 2.86 2.08
C ASN A 9 8.46 3.98 1.65
N TRP A 10 8.28 4.20 0.34
CA TRP A 10 7.35 5.21 -0.17
C TRP A 10 5.88 4.86 0.13
N ILE A 11 5.48 3.61 -0.07
CA ILE A 11 4.10 3.14 0.19
C ILE A 11 3.83 2.79 1.66
N ARG A 12 4.86 2.79 2.51
CA ARG A 12 4.80 2.32 3.89
C ARG A 12 3.64 2.93 4.68
N ASN A 13 3.49 4.25 4.61
CA ASN A 13 2.47 4.97 5.39
C ASN A 13 1.06 4.67 4.89
N VAL A 14 0.89 4.55 3.57
CA VAL A 14 -0.40 4.27 2.93
C VAL A 14 -0.85 2.84 3.23
N CYS A 15 0.08 1.89 3.20
CA CYS A 15 -0.21 0.48 3.42
C CYS A 15 -0.14 0.05 4.90
N GLY A 16 0.30 0.93 5.81
CA GLY A 16 0.44 0.61 7.24
C GLY A 16 1.51 -0.43 7.54
N ILE A 17 2.64 -0.41 6.81
CA ILE A 17 3.70 -1.41 6.97
C ILE A 17 4.57 -1.08 8.19
N ASP A 18 4.63 -2.00 9.15
CA ASP A 18 5.42 -1.86 10.38
C ASP A 18 6.94 -1.98 10.11
N ASN A 19 7.74 -1.26 10.89
CA ASN A 19 9.19 -1.41 10.99
C ASN A 19 9.61 -2.87 11.28
N GLN A 20 8.83 -3.60 12.08
CA GLN A 20 9.15 -4.99 12.41
C GLN A 20 9.13 -5.89 11.16
N ILE A 21 8.19 -5.65 10.25
CA ILE A 21 8.08 -6.38 8.97
C ILE A 21 9.25 -6.01 8.04
N LEU A 22 9.69 -4.75 8.06
CA LEU A 22 10.80 -4.28 7.21
C LEU A 22 12.19 -4.65 7.74
N ALA A 23 12.34 -4.96 9.02
CA ALA A 23 13.63 -5.19 9.67
C ALA A 23 14.51 -6.24 8.97
N PRO A 24 14.00 -7.42 8.55
CA PRO A 24 14.78 -8.41 7.80
C PRO A 24 15.26 -7.89 6.44
N LEU A 25 14.50 -7.01 5.79
CA LEU A 25 14.87 -6.43 4.50
C LEU A 25 16.01 -5.41 4.66
N PHE A 26 16.00 -4.62 5.73
CA PHE A 26 17.12 -3.72 6.03
C PHE A 26 18.41 -4.49 6.35
N GLN A 27 18.33 -5.70 6.90
CA GLN A 27 19.51 -6.54 7.10
C GLN A 27 20.15 -6.97 5.78
N LEU A 28 19.36 -7.15 4.70
CA LEU A 28 19.92 -7.39 3.36
C LEU A 28 20.77 -6.21 2.85
N LEU A 29 20.51 -4.99 3.34
CA LEU A 29 21.31 -3.81 3.01
C LEU A 29 22.57 -3.68 3.87
N ARG A 30 22.63 -4.33 5.03
CA ARG A 30 23.81 -4.31 5.89
C ARG A 30 24.86 -5.26 5.30
N GLY A 31 25.97 -4.70 4.85
CA GLY A 31 27.04 -5.45 4.21
C GLY A 31 27.86 -4.56 3.28
N ASP A 32 28.33 -5.14 2.18
CA ASP A 32 29.16 -4.47 1.18
C ASP A 32 28.47 -3.24 0.59
N SER A 33 29.20 -2.13 0.51
CA SER A 33 28.76 -0.88 -0.11
C SER A 33 28.65 -1.00 -1.63
N ASP A 34 29.26 -2.05 -2.21
CA ASP A 34 29.08 -2.38 -3.61
C ASP A 34 27.61 -2.75 -3.92
N LEU A 35 27.06 -2.07 -4.93
CA LEU A 35 25.70 -2.28 -5.42
C LEU A 35 25.56 -3.61 -6.15
N THR A 36 26.65 -4.13 -6.70
CA THR A 36 26.70 -5.35 -7.52
C THR A 36 27.00 -6.61 -6.72
N ALA A 37 27.40 -6.48 -5.46
CA ALA A 37 27.67 -7.61 -4.59
C ALA A 37 26.42 -8.52 -4.46
N PRO A 38 26.57 -9.84 -4.61
CA PRO A 38 25.46 -10.77 -4.47
C PRO A 38 24.96 -10.77 -3.02
N ARG A 39 23.69 -10.38 -2.83
CA ARG A 39 23.01 -10.43 -1.53
C ARG A 39 22.12 -11.66 -1.52
N GLN A 40 22.34 -12.56 -0.56
CA GLN A 40 21.49 -13.74 -0.40
C GLN A 40 20.16 -13.37 0.24
N MET A 41 19.07 -13.84 -0.35
CA MET A 41 17.74 -13.71 0.24
C MET A 41 17.61 -14.70 1.40
N THR A 42 17.40 -14.21 2.62
CA THR A 42 17.11 -15.08 3.75
C THR A 42 15.64 -15.47 3.79
N THR A 43 15.30 -16.54 4.50
CA THR A 43 13.91 -16.98 4.68
C THR A 43 13.05 -15.89 5.33
N GLU A 44 13.61 -15.15 6.30
CA GLU A 44 12.92 -14.05 6.99
C GLU A 44 12.62 -12.90 6.04
N ALA A 45 13.56 -12.56 5.15
CA ALA A 45 13.35 -11.53 4.14
C ALA A 45 12.28 -11.94 3.12
N SER A 46 12.26 -13.20 2.69
CA SER A 46 11.20 -13.72 1.81
C SER A 46 9.82 -13.65 2.47
N ASN A 47 9.71 -14.09 3.73
CA ASN A 47 8.47 -14.02 4.50
C ASN A 47 7.98 -12.58 4.68
N ALA A 48 8.89 -11.64 4.95
CA ALA A 48 8.58 -10.22 5.04
C ALA A 48 8.01 -9.67 3.72
N LEU A 49 8.59 -10.05 2.57
CA LEU A 49 8.08 -9.63 1.26
C LEU A 49 6.69 -10.19 0.97
N GLU A 50 6.43 -11.45 1.31
CA GLU A 50 5.09 -12.04 1.16
C GLU A 50 4.06 -11.30 2.02
N GLN A 51 4.41 -10.98 3.27
CA GLN A 51 3.52 -10.23 4.16
C GLN A 51 3.23 -8.83 3.63
N ILE A 52 4.26 -8.12 3.13
CA ILE A 52 4.09 -6.81 2.50
C ILE A 52 3.18 -6.93 1.28
N ASN A 53 3.35 -7.94 0.44
CA ASN A 53 2.51 -8.16 -0.73
C ASN A 53 1.04 -8.35 -0.35
N ARG A 54 0.76 -9.12 0.72
CA ARG A 54 -0.60 -9.26 1.27
C ARG A 54 -1.16 -7.93 1.78
N LEU A 55 -0.37 -7.16 2.54
CA LEU A 55 -0.80 -5.85 3.04
C LEU A 55 -1.14 -4.89 1.90
N ILE A 56 -0.32 -4.86 0.84
CA ILE A 56 -0.59 -4.04 -0.35
C ILE A 56 -1.87 -4.51 -1.04
N SER A 57 -2.03 -5.83 -1.21
CA SER A 57 -3.19 -6.40 -1.91
C SER A 57 -4.51 -6.20 -1.16
N GLN A 58 -4.46 -6.11 0.17
CA GLN A 58 -5.62 -5.84 1.03
C GLN A 58 -5.97 -4.35 1.12
N LYS A 59 -5.08 -3.46 0.69
CA LYS A 59 -5.30 -2.02 0.76
C LYS A 59 -5.84 -1.54 -0.58
N GLN A 60 -7.06 -1.03 -0.57
CA GLN A 60 -7.59 -0.26 -1.69
C GLN A 60 -7.05 1.16 -1.58
N CYS A 61 -6.30 1.59 -2.58
CA CYS A 61 -5.92 2.97 -2.78
C CYS A 61 -6.36 3.33 -4.19
N HIS A 62 -7.52 3.96 -4.31
CA HIS A 62 -7.98 4.42 -5.60
C HIS A 62 -7.32 5.76 -5.93
N ARG A 63 -6.98 5.95 -7.20
CA ARG A 63 -6.63 7.28 -7.68
C ARG A 63 -7.91 8.03 -8.01
N ILE A 64 -7.86 9.35 -7.89
CA ILE A 64 -8.92 10.22 -8.39
C ILE A 64 -9.05 9.97 -9.90
N ALA A 65 -10.24 9.57 -10.34
CA ALA A 65 -10.59 9.47 -11.75
C ALA A 65 -10.77 10.88 -12.32
N GLU A 66 -9.93 11.26 -13.29
CA GLU A 66 -9.90 12.63 -13.84
C GLU A 66 -11.22 13.06 -14.49
N ASN A 67 -12.01 12.09 -14.97
CA ASN A 67 -13.26 12.33 -15.68
C ASN A 67 -14.52 12.15 -14.81
N CYS A 68 -14.35 11.92 -13.51
CA CYS A 68 -15.46 11.71 -12.57
C CYS A 68 -15.55 12.86 -11.57
N GLU A 69 -16.76 13.30 -11.26
CA GLU A 69 -16.96 14.29 -10.19
C GLU A 69 -16.75 13.66 -8.81
N ILE A 70 -16.26 14.47 -7.86
CA ILE A 70 -16.15 14.07 -6.45
C ILE A 70 -17.48 14.40 -5.76
N HIS A 71 -18.08 13.40 -5.15
CA HIS A 71 -19.34 13.51 -4.42
C HIS A 71 -19.16 13.20 -2.94
N LEU A 72 -20.04 13.80 -2.12
CA LEU A 72 -20.23 13.44 -0.72
C LEU A 72 -21.50 12.60 -0.61
N TYR A 73 -21.34 11.30 -0.35
CA TYR A 73 -22.44 10.38 -0.11
C TYR A 73 -22.82 10.42 1.37
N VAL A 74 -23.99 10.95 1.69
CA VAL A 74 -24.49 11.03 3.07
C VAL A 74 -25.50 9.91 3.31
N CYS A 75 -25.15 8.99 4.19
CA CYS A 75 -26.03 7.93 4.69
C CYS A 75 -26.58 8.33 6.05
N ASN A 76 -27.87 8.67 6.09
CA ASN A 76 -28.54 9.01 7.33
C ASN A 76 -28.86 7.72 8.13
N GLN A 77 -28.02 7.36 9.10
CA GLN A 77 -28.28 6.24 10.01
C GLN A 77 -29.02 6.70 11.27
N GLU A 78 -29.65 5.78 12.00
CA GLU A 78 -30.52 6.07 13.15
C GLU A 78 -29.84 6.91 14.25
N LEU A 79 -28.55 6.66 14.53
CA LEU A 79 -27.82 7.32 15.61
C LEU A 79 -27.09 8.59 15.17
N GLN A 80 -26.56 8.60 13.94
CA GLN A 80 -25.85 9.74 13.37
C GLN A 80 -25.70 9.59 11.84
N PRO A 81 -25.70 10.70 11.07
CA PRO A 81 -25.35 10.64 9.67
C PRO A 81 -23.88 10.26 9.50
N ILE A 82 -23.61 9.34 8.58
CA ILE A 82 -22.27 8.99 8.12
C ILE A 82 -22.12 9.53 6.71
N ALA A 83 -20.96 10.09 6.39
CA ALA A 83 -20.67 10.55 5.04
C ALA A 83 -19.38 9.93 4.50
N ILE A 84 -19.37 9.64 3.20
CA ILE A 84 -18.23 9.11 2.46
C ILE A 84 -17.92 10.08 1.32
N ILE A 85 -16.65 10.45 1.16
CA ILE A 85 -16.18 11.19 0.00
C ILE A 85 -15.75 10.17 -1.05
N GLY A 86 -16.25 10.29 -2.27
CA GLY A 86 -15.92 9.34 -3.33
C GLY A 86 -16.31 9.81 -4.71
N GLN A 87 -15.92 9.03 -5.71
CA GLN A 87 -16.31 9.20 -7.12
C GLN A 87 -17.12 7.98 -7.56
N TRP A 88 -17.99 8.18 -8.53
CA TRP A 88 -18.71 7.09 -9.19
C TRP A 88 -18.17 6.93 -10.61
N ASP A 89 -17.62 5.76 -10.92
CA ASP A 89 -17.03 5.42 -12.22
C ASP A 89 -17.67 4.14 -12.76
N ASP A 90 -18.68 4.31 -13.61
CA ASP A 90 -19.43 3.22 -14.25
C ASP A 90 -18.56 2.33 -15.18
N THR A 91 -17.32 2.72 -15.45
CA THR A 91 -16.40 1.92 -16.28
C THR A 91 -15.67 0.82 -15.49
N GLN A 92 -15.71 0.86 -14.15
CA GLN A 92 -15.06 -0.10 -13.28
C GLN A 92 -16.00 -1.21 -12.81
N SER A 93 -15.42 -2.37 -12.49
CA SER A 93 -16.19 -3.50 -11.92
C SER A 93 -16.74 -3.19 -10.53
N ASP A 94 -16.07 -2.30 -9.78
CA ASP A 94 -16.56 -1.70 -8.55
C ASP A 94 -16.63 -0.19 -8.79
N PRO A 95 -17.82 0.38 -9.04
CA PRO A 95 -17.96 1.76 -9.51
C PRO A 95 -17.73 2.79 -8.41
N LEU A 96 -17.80 2.41 -7.13
CA LEU A 96 -17.61 3.35 -6.03
C LEU A 96 -16.12 3.47 -5.68
N ILE A 97 -15.55 4.60 -6.05
CA ILE A 97 -14.19 4.98 -5.70
C ILE A 97 -14.22 5.77 -4.39
N ILE A 98 -13.82 5.14 -3.28
CA ILE A 98 -13.65 5.84 -1.99
C ILE A 98 -12.30 6.57 -1.97
N LEU A 99 -12.32 7.86 -1.61
CA LEU A 99 -11.16 8.74 -1.52
C LEU A 99 -10.63 8.88 -0.08
#